data_AF-A0A2T2VLZ2-F1
#
_entry.id   AF-A0A2T2VLZ2-F1
#
_cell.length_a   1.000
_cell.length_b   1.000
_cell.length_c   1.000
_cell.angle_alpha   90.00
_cell.angle_beta   90.00
_cell.angle_gamma   90.00
#
_symmetry.space_group_name_H-M   'P 1'
#
loop_
_entity.id
_entity.type
_entity.pdbx_description
1 polymer ?
#
loop_
_entity_poly.entity_id
_entity_poly.type
_entity_poly.pdbx_seq_one_letter_code
_entity_poly.pdbx_strand_id
1 'polypeptide(L)' 'MIEWYELIALVFGGFIAGLINVVAGNGSAITLPLLMWLGLDANTANATNRVGAIFQTTSAITSLNKTKRVKY' A
#
# COMPACT_ATOMS: atom_id res chain seq x y z
N MET A 1 2.43 -15.36 18.07
CA MET A 1 1.37 -14.36 18.30
C MET A 1 1.88 -13.07 17.70
N ILE A 2 1.05 -12.29 17.01
CA ILE A 2 1.47 -10.96 16.55
C ILE A 2 1.62 -10.10 17.79
N GLU A 3 2.81 -9.58 18.00
CA GLU A 3 3.11 -8.74 19.15
C GLU A 3 2.64 -7.30 18.89
N TRP A 4 2.39 -6.53 19.96
CA TRP A 4 1.84 -5.17 19.83
C TRP A 4 2.73 -4.24 18.99
N TYR A 5 4.05 -4.42 19.04
CA TYR A 5 4.99 -3.62 18.25
C TYR A 5 4.87 -3.90 16.74
N GLU A 6 4.56 -5.14 16.36
CA GLU A 6 4.37 -5.56 14.97
C GLU A 6 3.10 -4.95 14.39
N LEU A 7 2.04 -4.90 15.19
CA LEU A 7 0.77 -4.25 14.81
C LEU A 7 0.97 -2.75 14.57
N ILE A 8 1.71 -2.08 15.46
CA ILE A 8 2.05 -0.64 15.32
C ILE A 8 2.88 -0.43 14.05
N ALA A 9 3.90 -1.27 13.82
CA ALA A 9 4.72 -1.22 12.62
C ALA A 9 3.91 -1.46 11.34
N LEU A 10 2.93 -2.37 11.36
CA LEU A 10 2.01 -2.60 10.24
C LEU A 10 1.17 -1.38 9.91
N VAL A 11 0.55 -0.78 10.92
CA VAL A 11 -0.35 0.36 10.74
C VAL A 11 0.44 1.56 10.24
N PHE A 12 1.51 1.94 10.94
CA PHE A 12 2.31 3.11 10.56
C PHE A 12 3.13 2.87 9.29
N GLY A 13 3.82 1.72 9.21
CA GLY A 13 4.64 1.36 8.05
C GLY A 13 3.79 1.18 6.79
N GLY A 14 2.64 0.51 6.90
CA GLY A 14 1.68 0.36 5.81
C GLY A 14 1.09 1.70 5.38
N PHE A 15 0.76 2.59 6.32
CA PHE A 15 0.25 3.93 6.00
C PHE A 15 1.30 4.78 5.28
N ILE A 16 2.53 4.86 5.80
CA ILE A 16 3.63 5.61 5.20
C ILE A 16 3.98 5.04 3.81
N ALA A 17 4.09 3.72 3.70
CA ALA A 17 4.33 3.06 2.42
C ALA A 17 3.21 3.35 1.42
N GLY A 18 1.96 3.42 1.89
CA GLY A 18 0.82 3.86 1.10
C GLY A 18 1.00 5.28 0.56
N LEU A 19 1.35 6.25 1.40
CA LEU A 19 1.62 7.63 0.97
C LEU A 19 2.75 7.70 -0.06
N ILE A 20 3.85 6.97 0.19
CA ILE A 20 4.98 6.88 -0.74
C ILE A 20 4.53 6.26 -2.06
N ASN A 21 3.65 5.27 -2.03
CA ASN A 21 3.14 4.66 -3.26
C ASN A 21 2.34 5.65 -4.11
N VAL A 22 1.58 6.56 -3.50
CA VAL A 22 0.85 7.63 -4.19
C VAL A 22 1.79 8.68 -4.79
N VAL A 23 2.85 9.06 -4.05
CA VAL A 23 3.76 10.15 -4.45
C VAL A 23 4.86 9.68 -5.41
N ALA A 24 5.50 8.54 -5.12
CA ALA A 24 6.70 8.05 -5.80
C ALA A 24 6.46 6.78 -6.64
N GLY A 25 5.29 6.15 -6.54
CA GLY A 25 4.96 4.93 -7.30
C GLY A 25 5.70 3.66 -6.86
N ASN A 26 6.54 3.72 -5.81
CA ASN A 26 7.37 2.59 -5.36
C ASN A 26 7.17 2.23 -3.87
N GLY A 27 5.98 2.43 -3.31
CA GLY A 27 5.71 2.09 -1.91
C GLY A 27 5.73 0.58 -1.62
N SER A 28 5.60 -0.24 -2.68
CA SER A 28 5.70 -1.70 -2.60
C SER A 28 7.07 -2.18 -2.09
N ALA A 29 8.13 -1.42 -2.33
CA ALA A 29 9.46 -1.74 -1.82
C ALA A 29 9.56 -1.67 -0.28
N ILE A 30 8.58 -1.05 0.38
CA ILE A 30 8.50 -0.92 1.84
C ILE A 30 7.49 -1.91 2.41
N THR A 31 6.31 -2.08 1.79
CA THR A 31 5.28 -3.02 2.29
C THR A 31 5.70 -4.47 2.18
N LEU A 32 6.41 -4.87 1.12
CA LEU A 32 6.87 -6.25 0.92
C LEU A 32 7.82 -6.73 2.03
N PRO A 33 8.95 -6.05 2.32
CA PRO A 33 9.84 -6.47 3.40
C PRO A 33 9.16 -6.39 4.78
N LEU A 34 8.24 -5.44 4.99
CA LEU A 34 7.47 -5.35 6.23
C LEU A 34 6.57 -6.58 6.43
N LEU A 35 5.85 -7.00 5.39
CA LEU A 35 5.00 -8.20 5.42
C LEU A 35 5.83 -9.48 5.56
N MET A 36 6.94 -9.57 4.85
CA MET A 36 7.86 -10.71 4.97
C MET A 36 8.49 -10.81 6.36
N TRP A 37 8.79 -9.66 6.99
CA TRP A 37 9.30 -9.63 8.37
C TRP A 37 8.29 -10.19 9.38
N LEU A 38 7.00 -10.06 9.11
CA LEU A 38 5.92 -10.64 9.92
C LEU A 38 5.70 -12.14 9.67
N GLY A 39 6.57 -12.76 8.86
CA GLY A 39 6.54 -14.20 8.59
C GLY A 39 5.69 -14.62 7.39
N LEU A 40 5.20 -13.66 6.59
CA LEU A 40 4.57 -14.00 5.30
C LEU A 40 5.64 -14.42 4.29
N ASP A 41 5.37 -15.44 3.48
CA ASP A 41 6.23 -15.77 2.35
C ASP A 41 6.16 -14.66 1.28
N ALA A 42 7.15 -14.62 0.39
CA ALA A 42 7.24 -13.57 -0.63
C ALA A 42 6.02 -13.50 -1.57
N ASN A 43 5.40 -14.64 -1.90
CA ASN A 43 4.20 -14.66 -2.74
C ASN A 43 2.99 -14.13 -1.99
N THR A 44 2.75 -14.58 -0.75
CA THR A 44 1.61 -14.10 0.03
C THR A 44 1.77 -12.62 0.40
N ALA A 45 2.97 -12.17 0.75
CA ALA A 45 3.27 -10.76 0.99
C ALA A 45 2.97 -9.89 -0.24
N ASN A 46 3.38 -10.35 -1.43
CA ASN A 46 3.08 -9.64 -2.68
C ASN A 46 1.59 -9.65 -3.00
N ALA A 47 0.89 -10.77 -2.81
CA ALA A 47 -0.56 -10.83 -3.00
C ALA A 47 -1.28 -9.82 -2.10
N THR A 48 -0.94 -9.77 -0.80
CA THR A 48 -1.48 -8.80 0.16
C THR A 48 -1.22 -7.36 -0.27
N ASN A 49 0.00 -7.05 -0.71
CA ASN A 49 0.34 -5.72 -1.20
C ASN A 49 -0.47 -5.33 -2.46
N ARG A 50 -0.73 -6.26 -3.38
CA ARG A 50 -1.54 -5.98 -4.59
C ARG A 50 -3.00 -5.68 -4.25
N VAL A 51 -3.57 -6.40 -3.29
CA VAL A 51 -4.93 -6.11 -2.81
C VAL A 51 -4.99 -4.69 -2.23
N GLY A 52 -4.03 -4.31 -1.38
CA GLY A 52 -3.94 -2.94 -0.85
C GLY A 52 -3.78 -1.87 -1.94
N ALA A 53 -2.96 -2.14 -2.95
CA ALA A 53 -2.75 -1.22 -4.07
C ALA A 53 -4.01 -0.96 -4.90
N ILE A 54 -4.89 -1.96 -5.06
CA ILE A 54 -6.19 -1.79 -5.74
C ILE A 54 -7.08 -0.81 -4.97
N PHE A 55 -7.18 -0.98 -3.65
CA PHE A 55 -7.96 -0.06 -2.80
C PHE A 55 -7.39 1.36 -2.85
N GLN A 56 -6.07 1.48 -2.77
CA GLN A 56 -5.40 2.78 -2.89
C GLN A 56 -5.63 3.44 -4.25
N THR A 57 -5.53 2.69 -5.34
CA THR A 57 -5.74 3.24 -6.68
C THR A 57 -7.20 3.65 -6.86
N THR A 58 -8.14 2.87 -6.31
CA THR A 58 -9.56 3.20 -6.33
C THR A 58 -9.85 4.49 -5.56
N SER A 59 -9.29 4.64 -4.35
CA SER A 59 -9.45 5.88 -3.57
C SER A 59 -8.78 7.08 -4.23
N ALA A 60 -7.63 6.89 -4.88
CA ALA A 60 -6.99 7.94 -5.67
C ALA A 60 -7.89 8.40 -6.82
N ILE A 61 -8.45 7.45 -7.60
CA ILE A 61 -9.35 7.76 -8.72
C ILE A 61 -10.60 8.50 -8.24
N THR A 62 -11.23 8.08 -7.13
CA THR A 62 -12.43 8.75 -6.61
C THR A 62 -12.13 10.13 -6.02
N SER A 63 -10.92 10.36 -5.51
CA SER A 63 -10.47 11.66 -5.01
C SER A 63 -10.13 12.66 -6.11
N LEU A 64 -9.86 12.21 -7.33
CA LEU A 64 -9.53 13.12 -8.43
C LEU A 64 -10.78 13.84 -8.93
N ASN A 65 -10.73 15.17 -8.94
CA ASN A 65 -11.80 15.98 -9.50
C ASN A 65 -11.90 15.76 -11.02
N LYS A 66 -13.13 15.56 -11.51
CA LYS A 66 -13.41 15.46 -12.95
C LYS A 66 -12.96 16.75 -13.64
N THR A 67 -11.81 16.68 -14.31
CA THR A 67 -11.26 17.83 -15.02
C THR A 67 -11.78 17.82 -16.46
N LYS A 68 -12.26 18.96 -16.98
CA LYS A 68 -12.70 19.14 -18.39
C LYS A 68 -11.57 19.00 -19.44
N ARG A 69 -10.39 18.52 -19.05
CA ARG A 69 -9.16 18.59 -19.85
C ARG A 69 -8.99 17.48 -20.89
N VAL A 70 -9.94 16.57 -21.03
CA VAL A 70 -9.92 15.63 -22.15
C VAL A 70 -11.32 15.49 -22.71
N LYS A 71 -11.56 16.26 -23.79
CA LYS A 71 -12.59 15.99 -24.79
C LYS A 71 -11.98 14.93 -25.72
N TYR A 72 -12.31 13.67 -25.51
CA TYR A 72 -12.30 12.70 -26.59
C TYR A 72 -13.74 12.58 -27.09
#